data_AF-A0A498IPQ5-F1
#
_entry.id   AF-A0A498IPQ5-F1
#
_cell.length_a   1.000
_cell.length_b   1.000
_cell.length_c   1.000
_cell.angle_alpha   90.00
_cell.angle_beta   90.00
_cell.angle_gamma   90.00
#
_symmetry.space_group_name_H-M   'P 1'
#
loop_
_entity.id
_entity.type
_entity.pdbx_description
1 polymer ?
#
loop_
_entity_poly.entity_id
_entity_poly.type
_entity_poly.pdbx_seq_one_letter_code
_entity_poly.pdbx_strand_id
1 'polypeptide(L)'
;MANSKYEYVKSYEVDDEVFLPNLIIVRIEGCDFQRFSQVHEFQKPNDEEALNLMNSCAISVSEAFPDIVFSYGFSDEYSFVFKKTSKFYQRRASFSFSEVIHLHTNCLCSKVGTIIVSFFSSVYVMKWRQFFPHKELMYPPSLHARVIRCASEEVLQSYLFWRQNNCHTNNLHNTCLWELIKSGKTESEALGLLKDSSKEEKNDLLFRKCNINYQKLHPMFRQGSCILKTEVFEVVKHNDNGSPVRRLRRKSSIVHSKNIADRRFWNKHAHLQKELGSFTKDIGKVEPDYIRSFQFEDKLIPSTWVVVRIDGCHFHRFSEAHEFVKPNDEQAINLMNTCAVAVLKEFHDLVFSYGVSDEYSFVLKKDSQFCQRQASEMVSVLVSFFTSMYVMKWKDFFPQKELKYPPCFDGRAVCYPSYEILRDYLSWRQVDCHINNQYNTCFWELVKSGKTKTEAQNALKGTQTGDKEKLLRQFGIEYNELPVMFRRGSSAFWGTTRIDKNGECNGNSGKRVVVQHCNIIEPSFWDALPTILSG
;
A
#
# COMPACT_ATOMS: atom_id res chain seq x y z
N MET A 1 19.43 19.31 -7.86
CA MET A 1 18.09 19.72 -8.28
C MET A 1 18.18 21.16 -8.72
N ALA A 2 17.55 21.52 -9.84
CA ALA A 2 17.51 22.92 -10.26
C ALA A 2 16.49 23.65 -9.39
N ASN A 3 16.88 24.79 -8.82
CA ASN A 3 15.97 25.66 -8.07
C ASN A 3 14.98 26.29 -9.05
N SER A 4 13.88 25.59 -9.33
CA SER A 4 12.80 26.16 -10.14
C SER A 4 12.01 27.16 -9.31
N LYS A 5 11.34 28.14 -9.95
CA LYS A 5 10.46 29.08 -9.25
C LYS A 5 9.34 28.40 -8.46
N TYR A 6 9.04 27.13 -8.74
CA TYR A 6 8.00 26.35 -8.08
C TYR A 6 8.50 25.57 -6.86
N GLU A 7 9.80 25.57 -6.53
CA GLU A 7 10.36 24.75 -5.45
C GLU A 7 9.74 25.04 -4.08
N TYR A 8 9.20 26.25 -3.88
CA TYR A 8 8.51 26.64 -2.65
C TYR A 8 7.34 25.70 -2.29
N VAL A 9 6.68 25.05 -3.26
CA VAL A 9 5.56 24.14 -2.99
C VAL A 9 5.97 22.92 -2.14
N LYS A 10 7.27 22.61 -2.09
CA LYS A 10 7.83 21.58 -1.22
C LYS A 10 7.66 21.91 0.26
N SER A 11 7.56 23.19 0.64
CA SER A 11 7.35 23.60 2.03
C SER A 11 5.97 23.23 2.58
N TYR A 12 5.03 22.82 1.72
CA TYR A 12 3.73 22.28 2.13
C TYR A 12 3.81 20.79 2.49
N GLU A 13 4.91 20.11 2.15
CA GLU A 13 5.16 18.76 2.63
C GLU A 13 5.53 18.83 4.11
N VAL A 14 4.78 18.12 4.94
CA VAL A 14 5.09 18.01 6.37
C VAL A 14 5.81 16.70 6.64
N ASP A 15 7.00 16.78 7.23
CA ASP A 15 7.67 15.64 7.84
C ASP A 15 7.18 15.43 9.27
N ASP A 16 6.99 14.18 9.64
CA ASP A 16 6.52 13.79 10.97
C ASP A 16 7.24 12.48 11.36
N GLU A 17 7.58 12.33 12.66
CA GLU A 17 8.33 11.19 13.21
C GLU A 17 7.63 10.51 14.40
N VAL A 18 7.60 9.16 14.44
CA VAL A 18 7.03 8.44 15.58
C VAL A 18 8.05 8.50 16.70
N PHE A 19 7.86 9.43 17.63
CA PHE A 19 8.79 9.62 18.74
C PHE A 19 9.12 8.31 19.46
N LEU A 20 10.40 8.11 19.73
CA LEU A 20 10.84 7.13 20.70
C LEU A 20 10.33 7.55 22.09
N PRO A 21 9.92 6.62 22.98
CA PRO A 21 10.11 5.16 22.89
C PRO A 21 8.89 4.38 22.36
N ASN A 22 7.96 5.01 21.64
CA ASN A 22 6.71 4.37 21.22
C ASN A 22 6.96 3.16 20.30
N LEU A 23 6.25 2.06 20.55
CA LEU A 23 6.17 0.93 19.62
C LEU A 23 5.29 1.30 18.42
N ILE A 24 5.65 0.80 17.24
CA ILE A 24 4.90 1.01 16.00
C ILE A 24 4.13 -0.28 15.70
N ILE A 25 2.81 -0.16 15.55
CA ILE A 25 1.98 -1.23 14.98
C ILE A 25 1.38 -0.70 13.69
N VAL A 26 1.54 -1.43 12.59
CA VAL A 26 0.82 -1.18 11.34
C VAL A 26 -0.33 -2.17 11.25
N ARG A 27 -1.56 -1.69 11.32
CA ARG A 27 -2.75 -2.49 11.02
C ARG A 27 -3.14 -2.26 9.56
N ILE A 28 -3.32 -3.33 8.81
CA ILE A 28 -3.93 -3.30 7.48
C ILE A 28 -5.28 -4.01 7.52
N GLU A 29 -6.22 -3.54 6.71
CA GLU A 29 -7.60 -4.04 6.68
C GLU A 29 -8.17 -3.88 5.27
N GLY A 30 -8.92 -4.89 4.81
CA GLY A 30 -9.55 -4.91 3.49
C GLY A 30 -10.58 -3.80 3.33
N CYS A 31 -10.59 -3.13 2.17
CA CYS A 31 -11.61 -2.15 1.81
C CYS A 31 -12.72 -2.82 1.00
N ASP A 32 -13.97 -2.67 1.46
CA ASP A 32 -15.15 -3.33 0.87
C ASP A 32 -14.95 -4.84 0.66
N PHE A 33 -14.33 -5.49 1.65
CA PHE A 33 -13.98 -6.91 1.55
C PHE A 33 -15.22 -7.82 1.56
N GLN A 34 -16.37 -7.31 2.02
CA GLN A 34 -17.65 -7.98 1.87
C GLN A 34 -17.97 -8.23 0.40
N ARG A 35 -17.93 -7.18 -0.44
CA ARG A 35 -18.10 -7.30 -1.89
C ARG A 35 -17.01 -8.16 -2.51
N PHE A 36 -15.75 -8.01 -2.08
CA PHE A 36 -14.65 -8.83 -2.57
C PHE A 36 -14.88 -10.31 -2.34
N SER A 37 -15.31 -10.68 -1.14
CA SER A 37 -15.61 -12.06 -0.78
C SER A 37 -16.82 -12.63 -1.52
N GLN A 38 -17.81 -11.78 -1.88
CA GLN A 38 -18.99 -12.19 -2.64
C GLN A 38 -18.64 -12.43 -4.11
N VAL A 39 -17.94 -11.50 -4.75
CA VAL A 39 -17.53 -11.59 -6.17
C VAL A 39 -16.63 -12.80 -6.41
N HIS A 40 -15.76 -13.13 -5.45
CA HIS A 40 -14.86 -14.29 -5.54
C HIS A 40 -15.42 -15.55 -4.86
N GLU A 41 -16.69 -15.54 -4.44
CA GLU A 41 -17.43 -16.69 -3.88
C GLU A 41 -16.67 -17.39 -2.73
N PHE A 42 -16.21 -16.61 -1.75
CA PHE A 42 -15.55 -17.16 -0.57
C PHE A 42 -16.53 -17.94 0.30
N GLN A 43 -16.08 -19.08 0.82
CA GLN A 43 -16.87 -19.91 1.72
C GLN A 43 -17.26 -19.15 2.98
N LYS A 44 -18.44 -19.49 3.52
CA LYS A 44 -19.01 -18.84 4.71
C LYS A 44 -19.28 -19.87 5.81
N PRO A 45 -19.02 -19.52 7.09
CA PRO A 45 -18.62 -18.21 7.59
C PRO A 45 -17.14 -17.84 7.36
N ASN A 46 -16.29 -18.82 7.07
CA ASN A 46 -14.85 -18.63 6.84
C ASN A 46 -14.42 -19.38 5.59
N ASP A 47 -13.47 -18.80 4.86
CA ASP A 47 -12.80 -19.43 3.73
C ASP A 47 -11.35 -19.72 4.14
N GLU A 48 -11.00 -21.01 4.21
CA GLU A 48 -9.69 -21.46 4.67
C GLU A 48 -8.57 -21.03 3.71
N GLU A 49 -8.80 -21.11 2.41
CA GLU A 49 -7.82 -20.71 1.39
C GLU A 49 -7.58 -19.21 1.43
N ALA A 50 -8.63 -18.40 1.59
CA ALA A 50 -8.50 -16.95 1.74
C ALA A 50 -7.67 -16.57 2.97
N LEU A 51 -7.92 -17.22 4.11
CA LEU A 51 -7.16 -16.98 5.34
C LEU A 51 -5.71 -17.46 5.21
N ASN A 52 -5.48 -18.59 4.53
CA ASN A 52 -4.13 -19.09 4.26
C ASN A 52 -3.36 -18.18 3.31
N LEU A 53 -4.02 -17.56 2.32
CA LEU A 53 -3.44 -16.52 1.48
C LEU A 53 -3.04 -15.30 2.31
N MET A 54 -3.93 -14.79 3.18
CA MET A 54 -3.61 -13.68 4.10
C MET A 54 -2.41 -14.00 5.00
N ASN A 55 -2.37 -15.20 5.58
CA ASN A 55 -1.25 -15.67 6.40
C ASN A 55 0.05 -15.74 5.58
N SER A 56 -0.01 -16.26 4.36
CA SER A 56 1.14 -16.36 3.45
C SER A 56 1.68 -14.99 3.04
N CYS A 57 0.81 -13.99 2.88
CA CYS A 57 1.21 -12.60 2.64
C CYS A 57 1.90 -12.00 3.87
N ALA A 58 1.34 -12.21 5.07
CA ALA A 58 1.92 -11.72 6.31
C ALA A 58 3.26 -12.37 6.66
N ILE A 59 3.48 -13.63 6.28
CA ILE A 59 4.80 -14.29 6.38
C ILE A 59 5.79 -13.54 5.49
N SER A 60 5.44 -13.29 4.22
CA SER A 60 6.32 -12.57 3.29
C SER A 60 6.65 -11.16 3.75
N VAL A 61 5.69 -10.44 4.35
CA VAL A 61 5.94 -9.14 5.01
C VAL A 61 6.94 -9.31 6.16
N SER A 62 6.75 -10.28 7.04
CA SER A 62 7.61 -10.51 8.20
C SER A 62 9.04 -10.95 7.81
N GLU A 63 9.20 -11.58 6.64
CA GLU A 63 10.50 -11.96 6.07
C GLU A 63 11.19 -10.79 5.36
N ALA A 64 10.43 -9.98 4.60
CA ALA A 64 10.94 -8.82 3.88
C ALA A 64 11.34 -7.67 4.81
N PHE A 65 10.69 -7.54 5.98
CA PHE A 65 10.93 -6.46 6.93
C PHE A 65 11.34 -7.03 8.31
N PRO A 66 12.64 -7.26 8.55
CA PRO A 66 13.13 -7.93 9.77
C PRO A 66 12.84 -7.22 11.09
N ASP A 67 12.49 -5.92 11.03
CA ASP A 67 12.08 -5.12 12.18
C ASP A 67 10.68 -5.48 12.69
N ILE A 68 9.86 -6.15 11.86
CA ILE A 68 8.60 -6.76 12.28
C ILE A 68 8.93 -8.06 13.01
N VAL A 69 8.55 -8.14 14.29
CA VAL A 69 8.92 -9.26 15.17
C VAL A 69 7.72 -10.08 15.60
N PHE A 70 6.51 -9.51 15.52
CA PHE A 70 5.27 -10.19 15.81
C PHE A 70 4.17 -9.66 14.88
N SER A 71 3.34 -10.56 14.37
CA SER A 71 2.20 -10.17 13.54
C SER A 71 0.96 -10.96 13.97
N TYR A 72 -0.22 -10.36 13.93
CA TYR A 72 -1.49 -11.01 14.26
C TYR A 72 -2.57 -10.64 13.26
N GLY A 73 -3.30 -11.62 12.74
CA GLY A 73 -4.38 -11.38 11.79
C GLY A 73 -5.53 -12.37 11.92
N PHE A 74 -6.70 -11.92 11.46
CA PHE A 74 -7.92 -12.71 11.31
C PHE A 74 -8.83 -12.00 10.30
N SER A 75 -9.80 -12.72 9.72
CA SER A 75 -10.65 -12.15 8.66
C SER A 75 -9.77 -11.57 7.53
N ASP A 76 -9.99 -10.30 7.22
CA ASP A 76 -9.40 -9.49 6.18
C ASP A 76 -8.41 -8.45 6.74
N GLU A 77 -7.92 -8.65 7.96
CA GLU A 77 -6.96 -7.75 8.59
C GLU A 77 -5.69 -8.43 9.11
N TYR A 78 -4.63 -7.63 9.23
CA TYR A 78 -3.37 -8.02 9.84
C TYR A 78 -2.74 -6.84 10.59
N SER A 79 -2.16 -7.11 11.75
CA SER A 79 -1.37 -6.17 12.53
C SER A 79 0.08 -6.61 12.53
N PHE A 80 1.00 -5.69 12.23
CA PHE A 80 2.44 -5.90 12.21
C PHE A 80 3.12 -5.06 13.29
N VAL A 81 3.75 -5.72 14.26
CA VAL A 81 4.39 -5.08 15.42
C VAL A 81 5.89 -4.99 15.19
N PHE A 82 6.38 -3.76 15.16
CA PHE A 82 7.80 -3.46 15.01
C PHE A 82 8.51 -3.53 16.36
N LYS A 83 9.77 -3.99 16.37
CA LYS A 83 10.63 -3.98 17.56
C LYS A 83 10.81 -2.57 18.13
N LYS A 84 10.98 -2.46 19.45
CA LYS A 84 11.11 -1.16 20.16
C LYS A 84 12.23 -0.27 19.63
N THR A 85 13.32 -0.89 19.17
CA THR A 85 14.52 -0.22 18.65
C THR A 85 14.44 0.11 17.16
N SER A 86 13.31 -0.17 16.50
CA SER A 86 13.18 0.02 15.07
C SER A 86 13.45 1.48 14.67
N LYS A 87 14.36 1.62 13.70
CA LYS A 87 14.62 2.85 12.95
C LYS A 87 14.15 2.71 11.50
N PHE A 88 13.13 1.89 11.26
CA PHE A 88 12.62 1.60 9.91
C PHE A 88 12.21 2.90 9.21
N TYR A 89 12.86 3.20 8.08
CA TYR A 89 12.78 4.52 7.41
C TYR A 89 12.94 5.71 8.36
N GLN A 90 13.84 5.56 9.34
CA GLN A 90 14.10 6.49 10.44
C GLN A 90 12.88 6.87 11.27
N ARG A 91 11.84 6.01 11.26
CA ARG A 91 10.56 6.31 11.89
C ARG A 91 9.90 7.58 11.29
N ARG A 92 10.42 8.05 10.15
CA ARG A 92 10.02 9.26 9.43
C ARG A 92 9.00 8.96 8.35
N ALA A 93 8.25 10.01 8.01
CA ALA A 93 7.54 10.14 6.74
C ALA A 93 8.45 10.52 5.52
N SER A 94 9.63 11.17 5.65
CA SER A 94 10.68 11.29 4.58
C SER A 94 12.02 11.97 4.99
N PHE A 95 13.06 11.95 4.11
CA PHE A 95 14.36 12.69 4.19
C PHE A 95 14.29 13.93 3.23
N SER A 96 14.91 15.11 3.40
CA SER A 96 15.95 15.63 4.32
C SER A 96 16.20 17.15 4.19
N PHE A 97 16.82 17.74 5.24
CA PHE A 97 17.50 19.05 5.39
C PHE A 97 16.64 20.29 5.66
N SER A 98 16.42 20.59 6.95
CA SER A 98 16.95 21.77 7.69
C SER A 98 16.18 21.93 9.01
N GLU A 99 16.88 22.41 10.04
CA GLU A 99 16.33 22.71 11.36
C GLU A 99 15.29 23.84 11.28
N VAL A 100 14.01 23.52 11.41
CA VAL A 100 12.99 24.48 11.84
C VAL A 100 12.00 23.79 12.77
N ILE A 101 11.94 24.27 14.02
CA ILE A 101 10.91 23.94 14.99
C ILE A 101 9.61 24.59 14.51
N HIS A 102 8.69 23.83 13.94
CA HIS A 102 7.30 24.23 13.77
C HIS A 102 6.35 23.17 14.31
N LEU A 103 5.76 23.47 15.47
CA LEU A 103 4.54 22.85 15.94
C LEU A 103 3.40 23.30 15.01
N HIS A 104 2.83 22.37 14.25
CA HIS A 104 1.40 22.16 13.95
C HIS A 104 1.25 21.51 12.55
N THR A 105 0.56 20.36 12.52
CA THR A 105 0.10 19.55 11.36
C THR A 105 1.18 18.81 10.57
N ASN A 106 1.05 17.58 10.02
CA ASN A 106 0.46 16.28 10.42
C ASN A 106 0.63 15.33 9.19
N CYS A 107 1.62 14.43 9.17
CA CYS A 107 1.72 13.42 8.09
C CYS A 107 2.50 12.14 8.47
N LEU A 108 2.50 11.77 9.75
CA LEU A 108 3.33 10.68 10.29
C LEU A 108 3.14 9.30 9.66
N CYS A 109 1.89 9.00 9.32
CA CYS A 109 1.43 7.61 9.23
C CYS A 109 1.47 7.06 7.80
N SER A 110 1.88 7.85 6.80
CA SER A 110 1.78 7.43 5.40
C SER A 110 2.89 6.45 5.03
N LYS A 111 4.18 6.79 5.14
CA LYS A 111 5.25 5.99 4.53
C LYS A 111 5.37 4.56 5.07
N VAL A 112 5.44 4.38 6.39
CA VAL A 112 5.54 3.02 6.98
C VAL A 112 4.29 2.21 6.68
N GLY A 113 3.09 2.81 6.84
CA GLY A 113 1.83 2.15 6.53
C GLY A 113 1.70 1.76 5.04
N THR A 114 2.03 2.68 4.14
CA THR A 114 1.94 2.50 2.69
C THR A 114 2.91 1.45 2.18
N ILE A 115 4.13 1.39 2.73
CA ILE A 115 5.10 0.36 2.34
C ILE A 115 4.61 -1.03 2.73
N ILE A 116 4.10 -1.19 3.95
CA ILE A 116 3.60 -2.49 4.42
C ILE A 116 2.36 -2.90 3.65
N VAL A 117 1.39 -2.01 3.44
CA VAL A 117 0.16 -2.34 2.71
C VAL A 117 0.41 -2.53 1.21
N SER A 118 1.34 -1.77 0.61
CA SER A 118 1.76 -1.95 -0.77
C SER A 118 2.42 -3.31 -0.94
N PHE A 119 3.38 -3.67 -0.08
CA PHE A 119 4.04 -4.96 -0.19
C PHE A 119 3.06 -6.11 0.04
N PHE A 120 2.16 -5.99 1.02
CA PHE A 120 1.14 -7.00 1.30
C PHE A 120 0.20 -7.20 0.11
N SER A 121 -0.35 -6.12 -0.44
CA SER A 121 -1.26 -6.17 -1.61
C SER A 121 -0.57 -6.75 -2.86
N SER A 122 0.68 -6.37 -3.08
CA SER A 122 1.52 -6.94 -4.14
C SER A 122 1.66 -8.47 -4.02
N VAL A 123 2.03 -8.95 -2.83
CA VAL A 123 2.16 -10.38 -2.55
C VAL A 123 0.81 -11.10 -2.66
N TYR A 124 -0.29 -10.47 -2.22
CA TYR A 124 -1.64 -11.03 -2.30
C TYR A 124 -2.02 -11.34 -3.75
N VAL A 125 -1.81 -10.39 -4.66
CA VAL A 125 -2.06 -10.59 -6.10
C VAL A 125 -1.12 -11.65 -6.67
N MET A 126 0.18 -11.58 -6.38
CA MET A 126 1.18 -12.53 -6.91
C MET A 126 0.88 -13.97 -6.49
N LYS A 127 0.41 -14.18 -5.25
CA LYS A 127 0.11 -15.51 -4.70
C LYS A 127 -1.33 -15.96 -4.96
N TRP A 128 -2.20 -15.14 -5.53
CA TRP A 128 -3.61 -15.48 -5.72
C TRP A 128 -3.81 -16.85 -6.38
N ARG A 129 -3.14 -17.09 -7.53
CA ARG A 129 -3.26 -18.36 -8.28
C ARG A 129 -2.70 -19.58 -7.55
N GLN A 130 -1.84 -19.39 -6.54
CA GLN A 130 -1.33 -20.48 -5.70
C GLN A 130 -2.43 -21.03 -4.78
N PHE A 131 -3.30 -20.16 -4.26
CA PHE A 131 -4.39 -20.53 -3.33
C PHE A 131 -5.73 -20.72 -4.05
N PHE A 132 -5.92 -20.02 -5.17
CA PHE A 132 -7.11 -20.15 -6.01
C PHE A 132 -6.73 -20.46 -7.47
N PRO A 133 -6.30 -21.70 -7.79
CA PRO A 133 -5.87 -22.06 -9.15
C PRO A 133 -6.95 -21.82 -10.22
N HIS A 134 -8.20 -22.07 -9.85
CA HIS A 134 -9.35 -22.01 -10.75
C HIS A 134 -10.18 -20.72 -10.66
N LYS A 135 -9.86 -19.80 -9.74
CA LYS A 135 -10.56 -18.51 -9.65
C LYS A 135 -9.68 -17.40 -10.22
N GLU A 136 -10.24 -16.62 -11.12
CA GLU A 136 -9.59 -15.40 -11.58
C GLU A 136 -9.76 -14.28 -10.54
N LEU A 137 -8.73 -13.44 -10.38
CA LEU A 137 -8.83 -12.24 -9.57
C LEU A 137 -9.53 -11.17 -10.41
N MET A 138 -10.82 -10.95 -10.16
CA MET A 138 -11.68 -10.14 -11.02
C MET A 138 -11.36 -8.65 -10.98
N TYR A 139 -10.92 -8.16 -9.81
CA TYR A 139 -10.53 -6.78 -9.61
C TYR A 139 -9.46 -6.68 -8.52
N PRO A 140 -8.63 -5.62 -8.53
CA PRO A 140 -7.54 -5.45 -7.58
C PRO A 140 -8.08 -5.36 -6.14
N PRO A 141 -7.49 -6.09 -5.17
CA PRO A 141 -7.80 -5.84 -3.77
C PRO A 141 -7.33 -4.44 -3.37
N SER A 142 -8.11 -3.77 -2.55
CA SER A 142 -7.72 -2.53 -1.89
C SER A 142 -7.71 -2.75 -0.39
N LEU A 143 -6.68 -2.22 0.27
CA LEU A 143 -6.50 -2.28 1.71
C LEU A 143 -6.12 -0.90 2.23
N HIS A 144 -6.61 -0.55 3.41
CA HIS A 144 -6.15 0.64 4.11
C HIS A 144 -5.20 0.23 5.23
N ALA A 145 -4.36 1.18 5.65
CA ALA A 145 -3.38 1.01 6.71
C ALA A 145 -3.54 2.10 7.77
N ARG A 146 -3.42 1.69 9.03
CA ARG A 146 -3.41 2.56 10.20
C ARG A 146 -2.16 2.29 11.02
N VAL A 147 -1.53 3.35 11.50
CA VAL A 147 -0.36 3.24 12.37
C VAL A 147 -0.80 3.53 13.80
N ILE A 148 -0.69 2.53 14.68
CA ILE A 148 -0.98 2.65 16.10
C ILE A 148 0.32 2.92 16.84
N ARG A 149 0.31 3.95 17.69
CA ARG A 149 1.46 4.39 18.49
C ARG A 149 1.30 3.83 19.89
N CYS A 150 2.04 2.77 20.22
CA CYS A 150 1.92 2.13 21.53
C CYS A 150 2.97 2.69 22.48
N ALA A 151 2.55 3.54 23.43
CA ALA A 151 3.44 4.19 24.38
C ALA A 151 4.07 3.25 25.42
N SER A 152 3.45 2.09 25.66
CA SER A 152 3.93 1.11 26.61
C SER A 152 3.58 -0.32 26.21
N GLU A 153 4.19 -1.27 26.89
CA GLU A 153 3.89 -2.70 26.78
C GLU A 153 2.44 -3.00 27.17
N GLU A 154 1.86 -2.23 28.10
CA GLU A 154 0.45 -2.37 28.49
C GLU A 154 -0.51 -1.98 27.35
N VAL A 155 -0.16 -0.94 26.57
CA VAL A 155 -0.95 -0.55 25.39
C VAL A 155 -0.87 -1.65 24.32
N LEU A 156 0.32 -2.22 24.08
CA LEU A 156 0.48 -3.35 23.17
C LEU A 156 -0.34 -4.57 23.62
N GLN A 157 -0.26 -4.93 24.89
CA GLN A 157 -1.02 -6.05 25.45
C GLN A 157 -2.53 -5.85 25.27
N SER A 158 -3.01 -4.64 25.59
CA SER A 158 -4.43 -4.30 25.48
C SER A 158 -4.90 -4.27 24.04
N TYR A 159 -4.07 -3.79 23.10
CA TYR A 159 -4.34 -3.84 21.67
C TYR A 159 -4.48 -5.29 21.17
N LEU A 160 -3.55 -6.17 21.52
CA LEU A 160 -3.57 -7.57 21.09
C LEU A 160 -4.78 -8.33 21.66
N PHE A 161 -5.10 -8.09 22.94
CA PHE A 161 -6.30 -8.64 23.56
C PHE A 161 -7.57 -8.16 22.86
N TRP A 162 -7.65 -6.85 22.56
CA TRP A 162 -8.77 -6.28 21.83
C TRP A 162 -8.96 -6.93 20.46
N ARG A 163 -7.89 -7.06 19.66
CA ARG A 163 -7.96 -7.73 18.35
C ARG A 163 -8.39 -9.18 18.45
N GLN A 164 -7.81 -9.95 19.37
CA GLN A 164 -8.17 -11.36 19.52
C GLN A 164 -9.59 -11.56 20.06
N ASN A 165 -10.07 -10.67 20.93
CA ASN A 165 -11.46 -10.70 21.37
C ASN A 165 -12.44 -10.38 20.24
N ASN A 166 -12.09 -9.46 19.33
CA ASN A 166 -12.87 -9.21 18.11
C ASN A 166 -12.90 -10.44 17.21
N CYS A 167 -11.76 -11.11 17.00
CA CYS A 167 -11.70 -12.38 16.27
C CYS A 167 -12.70 -13.40 16.84
N HIS A 168 -12.67 -13.61 18.17
CA HIS A 168 -13.58 -14.53 18.84
C HIS A 168 -15.05 -14.18 18.67
N THR A 169 -15.37 -12.92 18.91
CA THR A 169 -16.76 -12.45 18.96
C THR A 169 -17.37 -12.44 17.56
N ASN A 170 -16.61 -11.94 16.57
CA ASN A 170 -17.05 -11.88 15.18
C ASN A 170 -17.19 -13.29 14.60
N ASN A 171 -16.22 -14.18 14.82
CA ASN A 171 -16.30 -15.54 14.28
C ASN A 171 -17.45 -16.35 14.91
N LEU A 172 -17.70 -16.21 16.22
CA LEU A 172 -18.85 -16.85 16.87
C LEU A 172 -20.16 -16.33 16.30
N HIS A 173 -20.30 -15.00 16.17
CA HIS A 173 -21.49 -14.39 15.59
C HIS A 173 -21.70 -14.82 14.14
N ASN A 174 -20.66 -14.74 13.29
CA ASN A 174 -20.73 -15.10 11.88
C ASN A 174 -21.03 -16.60 11.69
N THR A 175 -20.46 -17.47 12.52
CA THR A 175 -20.83 -18.90 12.50
C THR A 175 -22.31 -19.08 12.78
N CYS A 176 -22.87 -18.43 13.81
CA CYS A 176 -24.31 -18.51 14.07
C CYS A 176 -25.14 -17.97 12.91
N LEU A 177 -24.75 -16.81 12.37
CA LEU A 177 -25.44 -16.12 11.28
C LEU A 177 -25.55 -17.02 10.06
N TRP A 178 -24.42 -17.58 9.61
CA TRP A 178 -24.39 -18.40 8.40
C TRP A 178 -25.04 -19.76 8.59
N GLU A 179 -25.00 -20.36 9.79
CA GLU A 179 -25.75 -21.60 10.04
C GLU A 179 -27.27 -21.35 10.07
N LEU A 180 -27.72 -20.21 10.58
CA LEU A 180 -29.13 -19.80 10.47
C LEU A 180 -29.54 -19.58 9.02
N ILE A 181 -28.70 -18.93 8.21
CA ILE A 181 -28.96 -18.73 6.78
C ILE A 181 -29.02 -20.08 6.04
N LYS A 182 -28.08 -20.99 6.32
CA LYS A 182 -28.09 -22.36 5.78
C LYS A 182 -29.33 -23.16 6.19
N SER A 183 -29.92 -22.85 7.35
CA SER A 183 -31.18 -23.44 7.81
C SER A 183 -32.43 -22.89 7.10
N GLY A 184 -32.26 -21.99 6.12
CA GLY A 184 -33.35 -21.43 5.30
C GLY A 184 -33.85 -20.06 5.77
N LYS A 185 -33.19 -19.41 6.74
CA LYS A 185 -33.54 -18.05 7.15
C LYS A 185 -32.96 -17.02 6.20
N THR A 186 -33.67 -15.91 6.05
CA THR A 186 -33.10 -14.72 5.40
C THR A 186 -32.03 -14.09 6.29
N GLU A 187 -31.13 -13.31 5.70
CA GLU A 187 -30.09 -12.58 6.45
C GLU A 187 -30.68 -11.65 7.51
N SER A 188 -31.77 -10.95 7.17
CA SER A 188 -32.46 -10.04 8.10
C SER A 188 -33.06 -10.78 9.30
N GLU A 189 -33.71 -11.93 9.08
CA GLU A 189 -34.24 -12.75 10.17
C GLU A 189 -33.13 -13.33 11.05
N ALA A 190 -32.05 -13.81 10.44
CA ALA A 190 -30.91 -14.37 11.17
C ALA A 190 -30.21 -13.29 12.03
N LEU A 191 -30.00 -12.09 11.48
CA LEU A 191 -29.48 -10.94 12.23
C LEU A 191 -30.43 -10.53 13.36
N GLY A 192 -31.74 -10.52 13.11
CA GLY A 192 -32.75 -10.23 14.13
C GLY A 192 -32.72 -11.22 15.31
N LEU A 193 -32.54 -12.51 15.04
CA LEU A 193 -32.41 -13.54 16.08
C LEU A 193 -31.11 -13.46 16.87
N LEU A 194 -30.04 -12.97 16.26
CA LEU A 194 -28.75 -12.81 16.91
C LEU A 194 -28.56 -11.45 17.58
N LYS A 195 -29.49 -10.52 17.37
CA LYS A 195 -29.44 -9.19 17.97
C LYS A 195 -29.45 -9.32 19.48
N ASP A 196 -28.55 -8.59 20.14
CA ASP A 196 -28.38 -8.53 21.60
C ASP A 196 -28.08 -9.88 22.29
N SER A 197 -27.88 -10.95 21.52
CA SER A 197 -27.59 -12.28 22.07
C SER A 197 -26.18 -12.37 22.68
N SER A 198 -26.13 -12.98 23.86
CA SER A 198 -24.91 -13.22 24.64
C SER A 198 -24.01 -14.28 23.99
N LYS A 199 -22.78 -14.38 24.49
CA LYS A 199 -21.82 -15.40 24.01
C LYS A 199 -22.33 -16.81 24.34
N GLU A 200 -22.93 -16.98 25.50
CA GLU A 200 -23.48 -18.24 26.00
C GLU A 200 -24.68 -18.67 25.13
N GLU A 201 -25.58 -17.74 24.81
CA GLU A 201 -26.73 -17.98 23.93
C GLU A 201 -26.30 -18.37 22.51
N LYS A 202 -25.26 -17.72 21.96
CA LYS A 202 -24.71 -18.10 20.65
C LYS A 202 -24.09 -19.50 20.66
N ASN A 203 -23.37 -19.87 21.72
CA ASN A 203 -22.83 -21.22 21.85
C ASN A 203 -23.94 -22.27 22.00
N ASP A 204 -24.97 -21.97 22.78
CA ASP A 204 -26.13 -22.85 22.95
C ASP A 204 -26.89 -23.04 21.63
N LEU A 205 -27.06 -21.97 20.86
CA LEU A 205 -27.66 -22.00 19.52
C LEU A 205 -26.88 -22.94 18.59
N LEU A 206 -25.56 -22.78 18.49
CA LEU A 206 -24.73 -23.65 17.65
C LEU A 206 -24.79 -25.11 18.10
N PHE A 207 -24.73 -25.34 19.40
CA PHE A 207 -24.70 -26.70 19.94
C PHE A 207 -26.05 -27.40 19.77
N ARG A 208 -27.16 -26.77 20.19
CA ARG A 208 -28.48 -27.39 20.18
C ARG A 208 -29.13 -27.42 18.81
N LYS A 209 -29.02 -26.35 18.02
CA LYS A 209 -29.72 -26.24 16.73
C LYS A 209 -28.87 -26.71 15.55
N CYS A 210 -27.55 -26.57 15.63
CA CYS A 210 -26.66 -26.89 14.50
C CYS A 210 -25.75 -28.10 14.77
N ASN A 211 -25.78 -28.68 15.98
CA ASN A 211 -24.86 -29.74 16.41
C ASN A 211 -23.36 -29.36 16.25
N ILE A 212 -23.04 -28.07 16.39
CA ILE A 212 -21.68 -27.53 16.26
C ILE A 212 -21.15 -27.17 17.65
N ASN A 213 -20.05 -27.82 18.04
CA ASN A 213 -19.28 -27.38 19.20
C ASN A 213 -18.24 -26.35 18.75
N TYR A 214 -18.49 -25.07 19.04
CA TYR A 214 -17.58 -23.97 18.69
C TYR A 214 -16.14 -24.24 19.16
N GLN A 215 -15.94 -24.80 20.36
CA GLN A 215 -14.59 -25.06 20.88
C GLN A 215 -13.79 -26.10 20.10
N LYS A 216 -14.44 -26.92 19.26
CA LYS A 216 -13.81 -27.91 18.39
C LYS A 216 -13.53 -27.39 16.98
N LEU A 217 -14.01 -26.20 16.61
CA LEU A 217 -13.68 -25.58 15.32
C LEU A 217 -12.17 -25.32 15.21
N HIS A 218 -11.70 -25.28 13.96
CA HIS A 218 -10.28 -25.08 13.64
C HIS A 218 -9.71 -23.85 14.39
N PRO A 219 -8.55 -23.95 15.04
CA PRO A 219 -7.99 -22.87 15.84
C PRO A 219 -7.82 -21.55 15.07
N MET A 220 -7.47 -21.61 13.78
CA MET A 220 -7.32 -20.41 12.94
C MET A 220 -8.58 -19.52 12.93
N PHE A 221 -9.77 -20.11 12.77
CA PHE A 221 -11.01 -19.34 12.72
C PHE A 221 -11.37 -18.71 14.06
N ARG A 222 -11.02 -19.39 15.15
CA ARG A 222 -11.37 -18.92 16.49
C ARG A 222 -10.36 -17.94 17.04
N GLN A 223 -9.09 -18.27 16.92
CA GLN A 223 -7.98 -17.61 17.61
C GLN A 223 -7.30 -16.57 16.72
N GLY A 224 -7.52 -16.61 15.41
CA GLY A 224 -6.70 -15.92 14.42
C GLY A 224 -5.33 -16.58 14.27
N SER A 225 -4.47 -15.95 13.50
CA SER A 225 -3.11 -16.39 13.21
C SER A 225 -2.11 -15.42 13.81
N CYS A 226 -1.15 -15.91 14.59
CA CYS A 226 0.02 -15.14 14.96
C CYS A 226 1.25 -15.62 14.19
N ILE A 227 2.05 -14.67 13.70
CA ILE A 227 3.32 -14.95 13.02
C ILE A 227 4.42 -14.40 13.91
N LEU A 228 5.35 -15.27 14.27
CA LEU A 228 6.52 -14.94 15.07
C LEU A 228 7.68 -15.85 14.68
N LYS A 229 8.90 -15.45 15.01
CA LYS A 229 10.09 -16.24 14.71
C LYS A 229 10.21 -17.42 15.66
N THR A 230 10.06 -18.63 15.16
CA THR A 230 10.30 -19.86 15.93
C THR A 230 11.58 -20.54 15.47
N GLU A 231 12.17 -21.32 16.38
CA GLU A 231 13.39 -22.08 16.10
C GLU A 231 13.01 -23.40 15.41
N VAL A 232 13.44 -23.55 14.16
CA VAL A 232 13.13 -24.69 13.30
C VAL A 232 14.44 -25.33 12.86
N PHE A 233 14.53 -26.66 12.95
CA PHE A 233 15.66 -27.41 12.41
C PHE A 233 15.51 -27.51 10.89
N GLU A 234 16.47 -26.94 10.16
CA GLU A 234 16.51 -26.97 8.70
C GLU A 234 17.68 -27.83 8.22
N VAL A 235 17.42 -28.72 7.26
CA VAL A 235 18.47 -29.47 6.57
C VAL A 235 19.18 -28.54 5.60
N VAL A 236 20.44 -28.19 5.90
CA VAL A 236 21.21 -27.22 5.11
C VAL A 236 22.00 -27.90 3.99
N LYS A 237 22.40 -29.14 4.21
CA LYS A 237 23.09 -30.00 3.22
C LYS A 237 22.96 -31.46 3.64
N HIS A 238 23.28 -32.36 2.72
CA HIS A 238 23.51 -33.77 3.04
C HIS A 238 25.02 -34.00 3.06
N ASN A 239 25.51 -34.81 4.01
CA ASN A 239 26.89 -35.28 4.01
C ASN A 239 27.12 -36.28 2.87
N ASP A 240 28.38 -36.63 2.61
CA ASP A 240 28.76 -37.60 1.57
C ASP A 240 28.09 -38.98 1.74
N ASN A 241 27.67 -39.31 2.97
CA ASN A 241 26.94 -40.53 3.32
C ASN A 241 25.40 -40.37 3.21
N GLY A 242 24.90 -39.29 2.61
CA GLY A 242 23.47 -38.99 2.47
C GLY A 242 22.77 -38.52 3.76
N SER A 243 23.49 -38.36 4.88
CA SER A 243 22.89 -37.94 6.16
C SER A 243 22.60 -36.43 6.19
N PRO A 244 21.40 -35.99 6.62
CA PRO A 244 21.02 -34.58 6.61
C PRO A 244 21.70 -33.78 7.72
N VAL A 245 22.43 -32.73 7.37
CA VAL A 245 23.01 -31.76 8.30
C VAL A 245 21.95 -30.73 8.68
N ARG A 246 21.40 -30.88 9.87
CA ARG A 246 20.38 -29.97 10.41
C ARG A 246 21.03 -28.80 11.14
N ARG A 247 20.60 -27.56 10.87
CA ARG A 247 20.95 -26.37 11.65
C ARG A 247 19.67 -25.74 12.19
N LEU A 248 19.73 -25.29 13.44
CA LEU A 248 18.64 -24.51 14.03
C LEU A 248 18.62 -23.12 13.39
N ARG A 249 17.49 -22.74 12.79
CA ARG A 249 17.28 -21.39 12.23
C ARG A 249 15.99 -20.81 12.76
N ARG A 250 15.94 -19.48 12.86
CA ARG A 250 14.72 -18.75 13.19
C ARG A 250 13.95 -18.45 11.91
N LYS A 251 12.76 -19.03 11.76
CA LYS A 251 11.86 -18.77 10.62
C LYS A 251 10.54 -18.23 11.13
N SER A 252 9.91 -17.37 10.32
CA SER A 252 8.56 -16.89 10.58
C SER A 252 7.60 -18.08 10.46
N SER A 253 6.87 -18.38 11.53
CA SER A 253 5.92 -19.49 11.57
C SER A 253 4.57 -19.04 12.09
N ILE A 254 3.51 -19.67 11.61
CA ILE A 254 2.16 -19.45 12.11
C ILE A 254 1.97 -20.24 13.40
N VAL A 255 1.43 -19.58 14.40
CA VAL A 255 1.02 -20.16 15.68
C VAL A 255 -0.43 -19.75 15.93
N HIS A 256 -1.21 -20.64 16.54
CA HIS A 256 -2.56 -20.35 17.01
C HIS A 256 -2.60 -20.53 18.53
N SER A 257 -2.82 -19.45 19.27
CA SER A 257 -2.84 -19.45 20.73
C SER A 257 -4.21 -19.04 21.25
N LYS A 258 -4.67 -19.68 22.33
CA LYS A 258 -5.93 -19.35 23.01
C LYS A 258 -5.98 -17.91 23.53
N ASN A 259 -4.82 -17.37 23.91
CA ASN A 259 -4.69 -16.00 24.35
C ASN A 259 -3.27 -15.50 24.02
N ILE A 260 -3.17 -14.55 23.09
CA ILE A 260 -1.90 -13.93 22.70
C ILE A 260 -1.53 -12.75 23.61
N ALA A 261 -2.43 -12.31 24.48
CA ALA A 261 -2.16 -11.26 25.47
C ALA A 261 -1.77 -11.82 26.84
N ASP A 262 -1.81 -13.14 27.04
CA ASP A 262 -1.42 -13.78 28.29
C ASP A 262 0.10 -13.79 28.48
N ARG A 263 0.53 -13.60 29.73
CA ARG A 263 1.93 -13.74 30.15
C ARG A 263 2.52 -15.09 29.76
N ARG A 264 1.73 -16.16 29.89
CA ARG A 264 2.17 -17.53 29.54
C ARG A 264 2.55 -17.68 28.08
N PHE A 265 1.89 -16.96 27.18
CA PHE A 265 2.25 -16.96 25.76
C PHE A 265 3.60 -16.26 25.56
N TRP A 266 3.75 -15.05 26.11
CA TRP A 266 4.98 -14.26 25.96
C TRP A 266 6.20 -14.90 26.64
N ASN A 267 6.01 -15.55 27.80
CA ASN A 267 7.06 -16.28 28.50
C ASN A 267 7.61 -17.48 27.71
N LYS A 268 6.81 -18.08 26.82
CA LYS A 268 7.29 -19.14 25.91
C LYS A 268 8.11 -18.59 24.75
N HIS A 269 8.05 -17.29 24.49
CA HIS A 269 8.67 -16.65 23.35
C HIS A 269 9.65 -15.56 23.81
N ALA A 270 10.74 -15.97 24.47
CA ALA A 270 11.75 -15.08 25.06
C ALA A 270 12.34 -14.04 24.07
N HIS A 271 12.36 -14.33 22.76
CA HIS A 271 12.80 -13.37 21.76
C HIS A 271 11.84 -12.17 21.64
N LEU A 272 10.53 -12.37 21.78
CA LEU A 272 9.54 -11.28 21.79
C LEU A 272 9.76 -10.40 23.01
N GLN A 273 10.06 -11.00 24.17
CA GLN A 273 10.35 -10.25 25.39
C GLN A 273 11.55 -9.32 25.23
N LYS A 274 12.60 -9.81 24.55
CA LYS A 274 13.79 -9.01 24.27
C LYS A 274 13.51 -7.83 23.34
N GLU A 275 12.67 -8.02 22.32
CA GLU A 275 12.44 -7.03 21.26
C GLU A 275 11.30 -6.04 21.56
N LEU A 276 10.30 -6.47 22.33
CA LEU A 276 9.07 -5.72 22.61
C LEU A 276 8.83 -5.44 24.11
N GLY A 277 9.49 -6.19 25.00
CA GLY A 277 9.23 -6.13 26.45
C GLY A 277 8.32 -7.25 26.95
N SER A 278 7.99 -7.23 28.24
CA SER A 278 7.34 -8.36 28.94
C SER A 278 6.05 -7.93 29.63
N PHE A 279 4.99 -8.71 29.42
CA PHE A 279 3.73 -8.47 30.13
C PHE A 279 3.86 -8.90 31.60
N THR A 280 3.52 -8.00 32.51
CA THR A 280 3.68 -8.20 33.97
C THR A 280 2.42 -8.75 34.63
N LYS A 281 1.25 -8.48 34.06
CA LYS A 281 -0.08 -8.94 34.53
C LYS A 281 -0.87 -9.53 33.36
N ASP A 282 -1.81 -10.43 33.66
CA ASP A 282 -2.80 -10.87 32.68
C ASP A 282 -3.98 -9.88 32.69
N ILE A 283 -4.62 -9.68 31.53
CA ILE A 283 -5.77 -8.79 31.37
C ILE A 283 -7.00 -9.58 30.95
N GLY A 284 -8.14 -9.30 31.57
CA GLY A 284 -9.41 -9.96 31.29
C GLY A 284 -10.45 -9.08 30.59
N LYS A 285 -10.21 -7.77 30.53
CA LYS A 285 -11.09 -6.78 29.90
C LYS A 285 -10.26 -5.59 29.40
N VAL A 286 -10.66 -5.04 28.26
CA VAL A 286 -10.09 -3.81 27.69
C VAL A 286 -11.26 -2.91 27.30
N GLU A 287 -11.16 -1.62 27.64
CA GLU A 287 -12.08 -0.61 27.13
C GLU A 287 -11.67 -0.23 25.70
N PRO A 288 -12.51 -0.44 24.68
CA PRO A 288 -12.14 -0.15 23.30
C PRO A 288 -11.73 1.32 23.07
N ASP A 289 -12.36 2.25 23.79
CA ASP A 289 -12.09 3.68 23.66
C ASP A 289 -10.68 4.06 24.17
N TYR A 290 -10.17 3.35 25.17
CA TYR A 290 -8.77 3.47 25.59
C TYR A 290 -7.79 3.08 24.47
N ILE A 291 -8.10 2.07 23.65
CA ILE A 291 -7.23 1.69 22.52
C ILE A 291 -7.39 2.66 21.35
N ARG A 292 -8.62 3.12 21.11
CA ARG A 292 -8.92 4.10 20.06
C ARG A 292 -8.21 5.43 20.30
N SER A 293 -7.95 5.83 21.55
CA SER A 293 -7.17 7.05 21.82
C SER A 293 -5.71 6.98 21.33
N PHE A 294 -5.17 5.78 21.08
CA PHE A 294 -3.84 5.60 20.47
C PHE A 294 -3.86 5.48 18.95
N GLN A 295 -5.06 5.50 18.34
CA GLN A 295 -5.29 5.49 16.90
C GLN A 295 -5.46 6.92 16.36
N PHE A 296 -4.73 7.90 16.92
CA PHE A 296 -4.87 9.30 16.54
C PHE A 296 -4.70 9.47 15.02
N GLU A 297 -5.79 9.90 14.37
CA GLU A 297 -5.93 10.04 12.93
C GLU A 297 -6.20 11.50 12.59
N ASP A 298 -5.19 12.15 12.01
CA ASP A 298 -5.30 13.53 11.58
C ASP A 298 -6.13 13.65 10.32
N LYS A 299 -7.17 14.46 10.41
CA LYS A 299 -7.94 14.87 9.25
C LYS A 299 -7.21 16.01 8.53
N LEU A 300 -7.05 15.86 7.23
CA LEU A 300 -6.53 16.90 6.37
C LEU A 300 -7.44 18.12 6.41
N ILE A 301 -6.83 19.31 6.33
CA ILE A 301 -7.51 20.61 6.43
C ILE A 301 -8.72 20.63 5.47
N PRO A 302 -9.93 20.98 5.92
CA PRO A 302 -11.09 21.11 5.03
C PRO A 302 -10.89 22.19 3.95
N SER A 303 -11.62 22.07 2.84
CA SER A 303 -11.61 23.07 1.75
C SER A 303 -10.25 23.31 1.08
N THR A 304 -9.32 22.36 1.20
CA THR A 304 -8.04 22.35 0.48
C THR A 304 -8.03 21.24 -0.56
N TRP A 305 -7.33 21.49 -1.68
CA TRP A 305 -6.98 20.45 -2.63
C TRP A 305 -6.06 19.45 -1.94
N VAL A 306 -6.34 18.16 -2.10
CA VAL A 306 -5.46 17.12 -1.58
C VAL A 306 -4.76 16.46 -2.75
N VAL A 307 -3.43 16.42 -2.71
CA VAL A 307 -2.63 15.65 -3.66
C VAL A 307 -2.05 14.45 -2.95
N VAL A 308 -2.39 13.26 -3.42
CA VAL A 308 -1.74 12.02 -3.02
C VAL A 308 -0.65 11.68 -4.03
N ARG A 309 0.62 11.77 -3.62
CA ARG A 309 1.76 11.33 -4.43
C ARG A 309 2.13 9.90 -4.03
N ILE A 310 2.22 9.02 -5.03
CA ILE A 310 2.69 7.64 -4.94
C ILE A 310 4.08 7.57 -5.60
N ASP A 311 5.03 6.86 -4.97
CA ASP A 311 6.43 6.76 -5.44
C ASP A 311 6.96 5.32 -5.28
N GLY A 312 7.71 4.84 -6.28
CA GLY A 312 8.32 3.52 -6.31
C GLY A 312 9.42 3.32 -5.26
N CYS A 313 9.18 2.44 -4.29
CA CYS A 313 10.17 2.14 -3.25
C CYS A 313 11.39 1.40 -3.83
N HIS A 314 12.55 2.07 -3.80
CA HIS A 314 13.82 1.53 -4.32
C HIS A 314 13.72 1.10 -5.79
N PHE A 315 12.95 1.84 -6.60
CA PHE A 315 12.64 1.44 -7.97
C PHE A 315 13.86 1.36 -8.90
N HIS A 316 14.98 1.99 -8.55
CA HIS A 316 16.25 1.75 -9.23
C HIS A 316 16.63 0.26 -9.26
N ARG A 317 16.54 -0.44 -8.12
CA ARG A 317 16.79 -1.89 -8.02
C ARG A 317 15.73 -2.69 -8.75
N PHE A 318 14.48 -2.22 -8.74
CA PHE A 318 13.38 -2.86 -9.45
C PHE A 318 13.60 -2.82 -10.96
N SER A 319 13.94 -1.65 -11.49
CA SER A 319 14.21 -1.44 -12.91
C SER A 319 15.45 -2.21 -13.39
N GLU A 320 16.49 -2.33 -12.55
CA GLU A 320 17.70 -3.11 -12.88
C GLU A 320 17.40 -4.60 -12.86
N ALA A 321 16.71 -5.09 -11.81
CA ALA A 321 16.35 -6.49 -11.70
C ALA A 321 15.41 -6.95 -12.83
N HIS A 322 14.53 -6.09 -13.34
CA HIS A 322 13.61 -6.42 -14.44
C HIS A 322 14.10 -5.92 -15.82
N GLU A 323 15.35 -5.46 -15.89
CA GLU A 323 16.04 -5.11 -17.13
C GLU A 323 15.24 -4.10 -17.97
N PHE A 324 14.82 -3.01 -17.32
CA PHE A 324 14.11 -1.92 -17.99
C PHE A 324 15.03 -1.17 -18.93
N VAL A 325 14.49 -0.76 -20.08
CA VAL A 325 15.20 0.05 -21.08
C VAL A 325 15.61 1.39 -20.47
N LYS A 326 16.82 1.84 -20.81
CA LYS A 326 17.39 3.09 -20.34
C LYS A 326 17.64 4.07 -21.51
N PRO A 327 17.32 5.37 -21.34
CA PRO A 327 16.91 6.04 -20.10
C PRO A 327 15.46 5.80 -19.68
N ASN A 328 14.56 5.51 -20.63
CA ASN A 328 13.13 5.34 -20.39
C ASN A 328 12.64 4.01 -20.98
N ASP A 329 11.77 3.32 -20.24
CA ASP A 329 11.08 2.11 -20.70
C ASP A 329 9.61 2.43 -20.95
N GLU A 330 9.21 2.44 -22.22
CA GLU A 330 7.85 2.79 -22.64
C GLU A 330 6.81 1.83 -22.07
N GLN A 331 7.12 0.52 -22.00
CA GLN A 331 6.19 -0.48 -21.45
C GLN A 331 5.98 -0.23 -19.95
N ALA A 332 7.05 0.09 -19.21
CA ALA A 332 6.95 0.42 -17.79
C ALA A 332 6.11 1.68 -17.54
N ILE A 333 6.31 2.74 -18.34
CA ILE A 333 5.54 3.98 -18.20
C ILE A 333 4.08 3.74 -18.56
N ASN A 334 3.79 2.98 -19.62
CA ASN A 334 2.41 2.66 -20.00
C ASN A 334 1.70 1.75 -18.98
N LEU A 335 2.44 0.87 -18.29
CA LEU A 335 1.92 0.14 -17.13
C LEU A 335 1.52 1.09 -15.99
N MET A 336 2.40 2.03 -15.61
CA MET A 336 2.08 3.07 -14.61
C MET A 336 0.86 3.91 -15.03
N ASN A 337 0.79 4.32 -16.30
CA ASN A 337 -0.35 5.06 -16.86
C ASN A 337 -1.65 4.25 -16.74
N THR A 338 -1.61 2.96 -17.04
CA THR A 338 -2.77 2.07 -16.95
C THR A 338 -3.25 1.93 -15.50
N CYS A 339 -2.32 1.85 -14.54
CA CYS A 339 -2.66 1.85 -13.11
C CYS A 339 -3.32 3.16 -12.69
N ALA A 340 -2.80 4.30 -13.13
CA ALA A 340 -3.38 5.61 -12.83
C ALA A 340 -4.78 5.79 -13.42
N VAL A 341 -5.02 5.29 -14.63
CA VAL A 341 -6.35 5.27 -15.25
C VAL A 341 -7.32 4.43 -14.43
N ALA A 342 -6.90 3.28 -13.93
CA ALA A 342 -7.72 2.43 -13.08
C ALA A 342 -8.06 3.12 -11.75
N VAL A 343 -7.09 3.79 -11.13
CA VAL A 343 -7.30 4.59 -9.90
C VAL A 343 -8.33 5.69 -10.13
N LEU A 344 -8.24 6.46 -11.21
CA LEU A 344 -9.22 7.52 -11.53
C LEU A 344 -10.63 6.96 -11.81
N LYS A 345 -10.73 5.74 -12.32
CA LYS A 345 -12.02 5.07 -12.57
C LYS A 345 -12.66 4.54 -11.29
N GLU A 346 -11.86 4.01 -10.38
CA GLU A 346 -12.34 3.48 -9.10
C GLU A 346 -12.74 4.58 -8.12
N PHE A 347 -11.91 5.63 -8.03
CA PHE A 347 -12.09 6.69 -7.03
C PHE A 347 -12.54 8.00 -7.69
N HIS A 348 -13.86 8.18 -7.83
CA HIS A 348 -14.48 9.29 -8.55
C HIS A 348 -14.21 10.71 -7.98
N ASP A 349 -13.75 10.80 -6.73
CA ASP A 349 -13.33 12.08 -6.12
C ASP A 349 -12.01 12.60 -6.71
N LEU A 350 -11.25 11.74 -7.39
CA LEU A 350 -10.04 12.11 -8.12
C LEU A 350 -10.39 12.75 -9.46
N VAL A 351 -9.84 13.93 -9.70
CA VAL A 351 -10.16 14.73 -10.89
C VAL A 351 -9.04 14.79 -11.92
N PHE A 352 -7.80 14.65 -11.45
CA PHE A 352 -6.61 14.76 -12.28
C PHE A 352 -5.50 13.89 -11.71
N SER A 353 -4.68 13.31 -12.57
CA SER A 353 -3.41 12.73 -12.15
C SER A 353 -2.28 13.07 -13.11
N TYR A 354 -1.07 13.13 -12.57
CA TYR A 354 0.15 13.39 -13.32
C TYR A 354 1.23 12.40 -12.91
N GLY A 355 1.84 11.72 -13.88
CA GLY A 355 2.89 10.73 -13.65
C GLY A 355 4.17 11.03 -14.41
N VAL A 356 5.28 10.68 -13.77
CA VAL A 356 6.64 10.76 -14.33
C VAL A 356 7.50 9.67 -13.69
N SER A 357 8.34 8.99 -14.49
CA SER A 357 9.21 7.92 -13.99
C SER A 357 8.40 6.85 -13.23
N ASP A 358 8.69 6.68 -11.95
CA ASP A 358 8.12 5.75 -10.97
C ASP A 358 7.20 6.45 -9.96
N GLU A 359 6.83 7.71 -10.21
CA GLU A 359 5.89 8.47 -9.38
C GLU A 359 4.59 8.85 -10.12
N TYR A 360 3.50 8.95 -9.34
CA TYR A 360 2.21 9.46 -9.79
C TYR A 360 1.57 10.34 -8.71
N SER A 361 1.07 11.50 -9.10
CA SER A 361 0.32 12.43 -8.25
C SER A 361 -1.17 12.37 -8.61
N PHE A 362 -2.03 12.19 -7.61
CA PHE A 362 -3.48 12.12 -7.75
C PHE A 362 -4.13 13.29 -7.01
N VAL A 363 -4.93 14.08 -7.72
CA VAL A 363 -5.57 15.31 -7.21
C VAL A 363 -7.03 15.00 -6.84
N LEU A 364 -7.37 15.21 -5.56
CA LEU A 364 -8.74 15.18 -5.06
C LEU A 364 -9.35 16.59 -5.06
N LYS A 365 -10.66 16.67 -5.26
CA LYS A 365 -11.43 17.92 -5.12
C LYS A 365 -11.29 18.52 -3.73
N LYS A 366 -11.38 19.85 -3.65
CA LYS A 366 -11.24 20.61 -2.39
C LYS A 366 -12.25 20.21 -1.30
N ASP A 367 -13.45 19.81 -1.72
CA ASP A 367 -14.60 19.47 -0.88
C ASP A 367 -14.75 17.96 -0.64
N SER A 368 -13.87 17.15 -1.24
CA SER A 368 -13.86 15.69 -1.11
C SER A 368 -13.91 15.26 0.36
N GLN A 369 -14.82 14.31 0.62
CA GLN A 369 -14.96 13.61 1.89
C GLN A 369 -14.38 12.18 1.83
N PHE A 370 -13.61 11.88 0.79
CA PHE A 370 -12.98 10.57 0.61
C PHE A 370 -12.16 10.19 1.85
N CYS A 371 -12.41 8.98 2.37
CA CYS A 371 -11.87 8.49 3.65
C CYS A 371 -12.01 9.48 4.82
N GLN A 372 -13.08 10.29 4.84
CA GLN A 372 -13.29 11.36 5.83
C GLN A 372 -12.10 12.32 5.98
N ARG A 373 -11.33 12.49 4.89
CA ARG A 373 -10.07 13.25 4.82
C ARG A 373 -8.97 12.73 5.75
N GLN A 374 -9.03 11.48 6.18
CA GLN A 374 -7.96 10.86 6.95
C GLN A 374 -6.80 10.51 6.01
N ALA A 375 -5.65 11.14 6.23
CA ALA A 375 -4.51 11.02 5.33
C ALA A 375 -4.01 9.58 5.20
N SER A 376 -3.87 8.85 6.30
CA SER A 376 -3.37 7.47 6.30
C SER A 376 -4.27 6.53 5.52
N GLU A 377 -5.60 6.61 5.72
CA GLU A 377 -6.57 5.79 4.99
C GLU A 377 -6.56 6.11 3.51
N MET A 378 -6.70 7.39 3.16
CA MET A 378 -6.72 7.84 1.77
C MET A 378 -5.48 7.38 1.00
N VAL A 379 -4.29 7.62 1.55
CA VAL A 379 -3.04 7.28 0.88
C VAL A 379 -2.88 5.76 0.77
N SER A 380 -3.17 5.01 1.83
CA SER A 380 -3.01 3.55 1.82
C SER A 380 -3.98 2.84 0.87
N VAL A 381 -5.22 3.31 0.76
CA VAL A 381 -6.23 2.79 -0.20
C VAL A 381 -5.76 2.99 -1.64
N LEU A 382 -5.31 4.21 -1.97
CA LEU A 382 -4.82 4.52 -3.32
C LEU A 382 -3.54 3.75 -3.65
N VAL A 383 -2.60 3.66 -2.71
CA VAL A 383 -1.34 2.90 -2.89
C VAL A 383 -1.60 1.40 -3.05
N SER A 384 -2.41 0.79 -2.19
CA SER A 384 -2.67 -0.65 -2.28
C SER A 384 -3.41 -1.04 -3.56
N PHE A 385 -4.36 -0.22 -4.00
CA PHE A 385 -5.06 -0.41 -5.27
C PHE A 385 -4.09 -0.25 -6.45
N PHE A 386 -3.29 0.83 -6.47
CA PHE A 386 -2.31 1.08 -7.53
C PHE A 386 -1.31 -0.08 -7.64
N THR A 387 -0.77 -0.54 -6.51
CA THR A 387 0.18 -1.65 -6.48
C THR A 387 -0.45 -2.96 -6.95
N SER A 388 -1.67 -3.27 -6.50
CA SER A 388 -2.39 -4.45 -6.97
C SER A 388 -2.62 -4.42 -8.47
N MET A 389 -3.05 -3.27 -9.01
CA MET A 389 -3.20 -3.06 -10.45
C MET A 389 -1.89 -3.23 -11.20
N TYR A 390 -0.78 -2.72 -10.66
CA TYR A 390 0.54 -2.86 -11.27
C TYR A 390 0.95 -4.32 -11.42
N VAL A 391 0.71 -5.15 -10.39
CA VAL A 391 0.98 -6.59 -10.44
C VAL A 391 0.03 -7.31 -11.40
N MET A 392 -1.27 -7.03 -11.32
CA MET A 392 -2.28 -7.66 -12.18
C MET A 392 -2.02 -7.37 -13.67
N LYS A 393 -1.60 -6.14 -13.99
CA LYS A 393 -1.36 -5.69 -15.36
C LYS A 393 0.05 -5.94 -15.86
N TRP A 394 0.95 -6.47 -15.04
CA TRP A 394 2.34 -6.72 -15.42
C TRP A 394 2.46 -7.52 -16.72
N LYS A 395 1.71 -8.62 -16.85
CA LYS A 395 1.77 -9.51 -18.02
C LYS A 395 1.17 -8.93 -19.30
N ASP A 396 0.28 -7.94 -19.18
CA ASP A 396 -0.27 -7.22 -20.33
C ASP A 396 0.80 -6.37 -21.02
N PHE A 397 1.78 -5.86 -20.27
CA PHE A 397 2.88 -5.03 -20.78
C PHE A 397 4.17 -5.82 -20.98
N PHE A 398 4.45 -6.79 -20.12
CA PHE A 398 5.67 -7.60 -20.15
C PHE A 398 5.36 -9.11 -20.25
N PRO A 399 4.82 -9.58 -21.38
CA PRO A 399 4.39 -10.98 -21.53
C PRO A 399 5.53 -11.97 -21.29
N GLN A 400 6.75 -11.61 -21.74
CA GLN A 400 7.94 -12.46 -21.67
C GLN A 400 8.81 -12.23 -20.42
N LYS A 401 8.49 -11.25 -19.56
CA LYS A 401 9.24 -11.00 -18.31
C LYS A 401 8.41 -11.48 -17.12
N GLU A 402 8.99 -12.33 -16.29
CA GLU A 402 8.40 -12.65 -14.99
C GLU A 402 8.64 -11.53 -13.99
N LEU A 403 7.66 -11.31 -13.12
CA LEU A 403 7.79 -10.40 -11.99
C LEU A 403 8.65 -11.10 -10.91
N LYS A 404 9.93 -10.73 -10.83
CA LYS A 404 10.94 -11.43 -10.01
C LYS A 404 10.69 -11.26 -8.50
N TYR A 405 10.19 -10.11 -8.07
CA TYR A 405 9.81 -9.85 -6.69
C TYR A 405 8.70 -8.80 -6.58
N PRO A 406 7.96 -8.75 -5.46
CA PRO A 406 6.82 -7.84 -5.29
C PRO A 406 7.25 -6.37 -5.43
N PRO A 407 6.65 -5.57 -6.34
CA PRO A 407 6.82 -4.12 -6.35
C PRO A 407 6.25 -3.53 -5.07
N CYS A 408 6.84 -2.42 -4.64
CA CYS A 408 6.43 -1.70 -3.46
C CYS A 408 6.41 -0.20 -3.78
N PHE A 409 5.39 0.49 -3.31
CA PHE A 409 5.19 1.91 -3.47
C PHE A 409 4.94 2.53 -2.10
N ASP A 410 5.44 3.75 -1.89
CA ASP A 410 5.01 4.58 -0.77
C ASP A 410 4.05 5.66 -1.25
N GLY A 411 3.44 6.36 -0.31
CA GLY A 411 2.70 7.56 -0.65
C GLY A 411 2.66 8.59 0.45
N ARG A 412 2.23 9.80 0.08
CA ARG A 412 1.98 10.93 1.00
C ARG A 412 0.81 11.76 0.50
N ALA A 413 0.11 12.42 1.42
CA ALA A 413 -0.92 13.41 1.10
C ALA A 413 -0.40 14.81 1.41
N VAL A 414 -0.66 15.77 0.52
CA VAL A 414 -0.27 17.17 0.70
C VAL A 414 -1.50 18.05 0.44
N CYS A 415 -1.72 19.04 1.30
CA CYS A 415 -2.80 20.00 1.15
C CYS A 415 -2.32 21.26 0.43
N TYR A 416 -3.01 21.66 -0.64
CA TYR A 416 -2.79 22.93 -1.32
C TYR A 416 -4.04 23.82 -1.17
N PRO A 417 -3.89 25.02 -0.57
CA PRO A 417 -5.05 25.83 -0.18
C PRO A 417 -5.69 26.59 -1.35
N SER A 418 -4.96 26.80 -2.45
CA SER A 418 -5.48 27.50 -3.63
C SER A 418 -5.19 26.75 -4.92
N TYR A 419 -5.96 27.11 -5.95
CA TYR A 419 -5.81 26.56 -7.30
C TYR A 419 -4.44 26.90 -7.91
N GLU A 420 -3.95 28.11 -7.66
CA GLU A 420 -2.65 28.60 -8.15
C GLU A 420 -1.51 27.77 -7.56
N ILE A 421 -1.55 27.49 -6.25
CA ILE A 421 -0.51 26.70 -5.58
C ILE A 421 -0.55 25.23 -6.06
N LEU A 422 -1.75 24.67 -6.27
CA LEU A 422 -1.88 23.34 -6.87
C LEU A 422 -1.26 23.29 -8.28
N ARG A 423 -1.49 24.32 -9.09
CA ARG A 423 -0.88 24.42 -10.42
C ARG A 423 0.63 24.57 -10.37
N ASP A 424 1.15 25.31 -9.41
CA ASP A 424 2.59 25.41 -9.19
C ASP A 424 3.19 24.06 -8.79
N TYR A 425 2.49 23.26 -7.97
CA TYR A 425 2.91 21.88 -7.68
C TYR A 425 2.96 21.02 -8.94
N LEU A 426 1.91 21.02 -9.76
CA LEU A 426 1.88 20.23 -10.99
C LEU A 426 2.95 20.71 -12.00
N SER A 427 3.17 22.02 -12.08
CA SER A 427 4.23 22.62 -12.88
C SER A 427 5.62 22.22 -12.37
N TRP A 428 5.83 22.19 -11.06
CA TRP A 428 7.05 21.70 -10.44
C TRP A 428 7.36 20.26 -10.85
N ARG A 429 6.36 19.37 -10.80
CA ARG A 429 6.49 17.96 -11.22
C ARG A 429 6.84 17.84 -12.72
N GLN A 430 6.26 18.68 -13.59
CA GLN A 430 6.58 18.66 -15.02
C GLN A 430 7.95 19.26 -15.34
N VAL A 431 8.38 20.30 -14.62
CA VAL A 431 9.75 20.84 -14.75
C VAL A 431 10.78 19.79 -14.30
N ASP A 432 10.52 19.10 -13.20
CA ASP A 432 11.40 18.03 -12.71
C ASP A 432 11.49 16.86 -13.71
N CYS A 433 10.37 16.49 -14.34
CA CYS A 433 10.35 15.54 -15.45
C CYS A 433 11.29 15.92 -16.58
N HIS A 434 11.20 17.16 -17.06
CA HIS A 434 12.04 17.64 -18.16
C HIS A 434 13.54 17.59 -17.80
N ILE A 435 13.89 18.09 -16.61
CA ILE A 435 15.28 18.12 -16.11
C ILE A 435 15.83 16.70 -15.96
N ASN A 436 15.09 15.82 -15.31
CA ASN A 436 15.51 14.45 -15.04
C ASN A 436 15.63 13.64 -16.33
N ASN A 437 14.67 13.78 -17.27
CA ASN A 437 14.74 13.08 -18.55
C ASN A 437 15.94 13.53 -19.38
N GLN A 438 16.22 14.84 -19.46
CA GLN A 438 17.37 15.35 -20.19
C GLN A 438 18.69 14.86 -19.58
N TYR A 439 18.83 14.96 -18.25
CA TYR A 439 19.99 14.43 -17.54
C TYR A 439 20.18 12.94 -17.76
N ASN A 440 19.12 12.14 -17.57
CA ASN A 440 19.17 10.69 -17.72
C ASN A 440 19.48 10.26 -19.15
N THR A 441 18.97 10.97 -20.16
CA THR A 441 19.31 10.70 -21.56
C THR A 441 20.80 10.88 -21.78
N CYS A 442 21.37 12.03 -21.41
CA CYS A 442 22.81 12.25 -21.52
C CYS A 442 23.62 11.21 -20.74
N PHE A 443 23.18 10.89 -19.52
CA PHE A 443 23.85 9.97 -18.63
C PHE A 443 23.95 8.57 -19.25
N TRP A 444 22.84 8.05 -19.77
CA TRP A 444 22.82 6.71 -20.36
C TRP A 444 23.50 6.63 -21.72
N GLU A 445 23.50 7.70 -22.52
CA GLU A 445 24.29 7.74 -23.75
C GLU A 445 25.80 7.74 -23.48
N LEU A 446 26.25 8.47 -22.45
CA LEU A 446 27.65 8.39 -21.99
C LEU A 446 28.02 6.98 -21.50
N VAL A 447 27.11 6.32 -20.78
CA VAL A 447 27.34 4.93 -20.33
C VAL A 447 27.40 3.97 -21.53
N LYS A 448 26.49 4.12 -22.51
CA LYS A 448 26.51 3.33 -23.76
C LYS A 448 27.76 3.58 -24.60
N SER A 449 28.35 4.78 -24.53
CA SER A 449 29.61 5.11 -25.19
C SER A 449 30.85 4.49 -24.52
N GLY A 450 30.67 3.63 -23.52
CA GLY A 450 31.75 2.93 -22.82
C GLY A 450 32.23 3.59 -21.54
N LYS A 451 31.64 4.72 -21.11
CA LYS A 451 31.99 5.32 -19.82
C LYS A 451 31.37 4.54 -18.66
N THR A 452 32.07 4.51 -17.54
CA THR A 452 31.50 4.04 -16.27
C THR A 452 30.40 5.00 -15.77
N LYS A 453 29.50 4.49 -14.91
CA LYS A 453 28.48 5.33 -14.26
C LYS A 453 29.09 6.53 -13.52
N THR A 454 30.25 6.35 -12.88
CA THR A 454 30.96 7.44 -12.17
C THR A 454 31.51 8.49 -13.13
N GLU A 455 32.12 8.07 -14.24
CA GLU A 455 32.63 8.99 -15.26
C GLU A 455 31.52 9.77 -15.93
N ALA A 456 30.38 9.13 -16.22
CA ALA A 456 29.21 9.80 -16.77
C ALA A 456 28.64 10.84 -15.80
N GLN A 457 28.54 10.50 -14.50
CA GLN A 457 28.14 11.46 -13.46
C GLN A 457 29.08 12.67 -13.38
N ASN A 458 30.39 12.43 -13.41
CA ASN A 458 31.39 13.49 -13.35
C ASN A 458 31.36 14.38 -14.59
N ALA A 459 31.15 13.81 -15.79
CA ALA A 459 31.03 14.57 -17.03
C ALA A 459 29.79 15.48 -17.06
N LEU A 460 28.71 15.09 -16.39
CA LEU A 460 27.48 15.88 -16.32
C LEU A 460 27.44 16.86 -15.13
N LYS A 461 28.40 16.77 -14.21
CA LYS A 461 28.43 17.62 -13.02
C LYS A 461 28.63 19.09 -13.41
N GLY A 462 27.74 19.96 -12.94
CA GLY A 462 27.80 21.40 -13.22
C GLY A 462 27.33 21.83 -14.61
N THR A 463 26.92 20.89 -15.48
CA THR A 463 26.43 21.20 -16.83
C THR A 463 25.07 21.90 -16.79
N GLN A 464 24.87 22.86 -17.68
CA GLN A 464 23.59 23.55 -17.90
C GLN A 464 22.73 22.82 -18.95
N THR A 465 21.51 23.30 -19.20
CA THR A 465 20.60 22.72 -20.21
C THR A 465 21.24 22.74 -21.60
N GLY A 466 21.81 23.88 -22.02
CA GLY A 466 22.45 24.01 -23.34
C GLY A 466 23.67 23.11 -23.54
N ASP A 467 24.42 22.81 -22.46
CA ASP A 467 25.55 21.86 -22.53
C ASP A 467 25.06 20.44 -22.79
N LYS A 468 23.96 20.05 -22.12
CA LYS A 468 23.32 18.74 -22.30
C LYS A 468 22.74 18.59 -23.71
N GLU A 469 22.12 19.63 -24.27
CA GLU A 469 21.64 19.61 -25.65
C GLU A 469 22.78 19.41 -26.65
N LYS A 470 23.89 20.15 -26.49
CA LYS A 470 25.08 19.97 -27.33
C LYS A 470 25.65 18.55 -27.22
N LEU A 471 25.68 18.00 -26.02
CA LEU A 471 26.14 16.63 -25.79
C LEU A 471 25.23 15.60 -26.48
N LEU A 472 23.90 15.74 -26.37
CA LEU A 472 22.95 14.84 -27.05
C LEU A 472 23.10 14.90 -28.58
N ARG A 473 23.35 16.09 -29.13
CA ARG A 473 23.64 16.27 -30.56
C ARG A 473 24.91 15.53 -31.01
N GLN A 474 25.94 15.44 -30.16
CA GLN A 474 27.13 14.64 -30.46
C GLN A 474 26.82 13.14 -30.59
N PHE A 475 25.77 12.67 -29.92
CA PHE A 475 25.23 11.31 -30.06
C PHE A 475 24.16 11.19 -31.15
N GLY A 476 23.92 12.24 -31.94
CA GLY A 476 22.89 12.25 -32.99
C GLY A 476 21.45 12.29 -32.45
N ILE A 477 21.24 12.73 -31.21
CA ILE A 477 19.92 12.80 -30.57
C ILE A 477 19.45 14.25 -30.49
N GLU A 478 18.36 14.57 -31.20
CA GLU A 478 17.62 15.82 -30.99
C GLU A 478 16.60 15.63 -29.86
N TYR A 479 16.88 16.23 -28.69
CA TYR A 479 16.03 16.07 -27.50
C TYR A 479 14.57 16.42 -27.78
N ASN A 480 14.30 17.46 -28.57
CA ASN A 480 12.94 17.90 -28.87
C ASN A 480 12.14 16.94 -29.76
N GLU A 481 12.80 15.97 -30.40
CA GLU A 481 12.17 14.92 -31.20
C GLU A 481 11.90 13.65 -30.39
N LEU A 482 12.43 13.55 -29.16
CA LEU A 482 12.11 12.43 -28.27
C LEU A 482 10.60 12.36 -27.99
N PRO A 483 10.04 11.15 -27.78
CA PRO A 483 8.63 10.96 -27.45
C PRO A 483 8.16 11.91 -26.35
N VAL A 484 7.02 12.56 -26.59
CA VAL A 484 6.50 13.62 -25.70
C VAL A 484 6.26 13.09 -24.29
N MET A 485 5.82 11.83 -24.16
CA MET A 485 5.65 11.13 -22.88
C MET A 485 6.92 11.17 -22.01
N PHE A 486 8.10 11.02 -22.60
CA PHE A 486 9.36 11.05 -21.83
C PHE A 486 9.74 12.47 -21.39
N ARG A 487 9.34 13.48 -22.16
CA ARG A 487 9.71 14.88 -21.93
C ARG A 487 8.73 15.64 -21.04
N ARG A 488 7.45 15.24 -21.05
CA ARG A 488 6.35 15.96 -20.41
C ARG A 488 5.58 15.10 -19.40
N GLY A 489 5.91 13.82 -19.27
CA GLY A 489 5.16 12.89 -18.44
C GLY A 489 3.77 12.56 -19.00
N SER A 490 2.91 12.06 -18.14
CA SER A 490 1.56 11.60 -18.49
C SER A 490 0.53 12.29 -17.61
N SER A 491 -0.46 12.94 -18.22
CA SER A 491 -1.62 13.51 -17.52
C SER A 491 -2.83 12.63 -17.78
N ALA A 492 -3.50 12.17 -16.73
CA ALA A 492 -4.76 11.42 -16.87
C ALA A 492 -5.92 12.16 -16.20
N PHE A 493 -7.06 12.24 -16.89
CA PHE A 493 -8.24 12.97 -16.42
C PHE A 493 -9.50 12.55 -17.18
N TRP A 494 -10.66 12.90 -16.65
CA TRP A 494 -11.94 12.67 -17.31
C TRP A 494 -12.14 13.65 -18.48
N GLY A 495 -12.11 13.12 -19.70
CA GLY A 495 -12.33 13.88 -20.94
C GLY A 495 -13.52 13.37 -21.73
N THR A 496 -14.03 14.21 -22.65
CA THR A 496 -14.95 13.80 -23.72
C THR A 496 -14.13 13.61 -24.99
N THR A 497 -14.19 12.44 -25.59
CA THR A 497 -13.53 12.24 -26.88
C THR A 497 -14.45 12.63 -28.02
N ARG A 498 -14.04 13.66 -28.77
CA ARG A 498 -14.54 13.86 -30.14
C ARG A 498 -13.90 12.77 -31.00
N ILE A 499 -14.72 11.84 -31.48
CA ILE A 499 -14.31 10.85 -32.46
C ILE A 499 -14.22 11.60 -33.80
N ASP A 500 -13.02 11.85 -34.30
CA ASP A 500 -12.84 12.43 -35.64
C ASP A 500 -12.86 11.34 -36.72
N LYS A 501 -13.90 11.44 -37.56
CA LYS A 501 -14.07 11.00 -38.96
C LYS A 501 -13.49 9.63 -39.37
N ASN A 502 -14.25 8.57 -39.11
CA ASN A 502 -14.46 7.46 -40.05
C ASN A 502 -15.76 6.67 -39.73
N GLY A 503 -16.88 7.39 -39.61
CA GLY A 503 -18.14 6.93 -40.21
C GLY A 503 -18.87 5.70 -39.65
N GLU A 504 -18.66 5.23 -38.42
CA GLU A 504 -19.58 4.28 -37.78
C GLU A 504 -19.97 4.74 -36.37
N CYS A 505 -21.23 5.19 -36.26
CA CYS A 505 -21.86 5.56 -34.99
C CYS A 505 -22.39 4.29 -34.30
N ASN A 506 -21.70 3.85 -33.25
CA ASN A 506 -22.39 3.19 -32.14
C ASN A 506 -22.30 4.10 -30.91
N GLY A 507 -23.47 4.57 -30.49
CA GLY A 507 -23.65 5.60 -29.48
C GLY A 507 -23.09 5.23 -28.12
N ASN A 508 -22.14 6.04 -27.64
CA ASN A 508 -22.20 6.62 -26.30
C ASN A 508 -21.18 7.77 -26.20
N SER A 509 -21.65 9.01 -26.19
CA SER A 509 -20.83 10.19 -25.85
C SER A 509 -20.56 10.22 -24.34
N GLY A 510 -19.90 9.18 -23.82
CA GLY A 510 -19.58 9.04 -22.40
C GLY A 510 -18.29 9.78 -22.02
N LYS A 511 -18.26 10.37 -20.82
CA LYS A 511 -17.00 10.80 -20.20
C LYS A 511 -16.12 9.56 -20.00
N ARG A 512 -14.86 9.62 -20.43
CA ARG A 512 -13.88 8.56 -20.20
C ARG A 512 -12.59 9.15 -19.67
N VAL A 513 -11.87 8.39 -18.86
CA VAL A 513 -10.51 8.77 -18.46
C VAL A 513 -9.61 8.65 -19.70
N VAL A 514 -8.94 9.74 -20.06
CA VAL A 514 -7.97 9.82 -21.15
C VAL A 514 -6.58 10.08 -20.59
N VAL A 515 -5.55 9.61 -21.29
CA VAL A 515 -4.15 9.92 -21.00
C VAL A 515 -3.62 10.83 -22.10
N GLN A 516 -3.00 11.95 -21.73
CA GLN A 516 -2.42 12.92 -22.64
C GLN A 516 -1.01 13.33 -22.18
N HIS A 517 -0.15 13.68 -23.14
CA HIS A 517 1.23 14.13 -22.90
C HIS A 517 1.34 15.63 -23.23
N CYS A 518 0.66 16.45 -22.44
CA CYS A 518 0.47 17.88 -22.68
C CYS A 518 1.40 18.74 -21.81
N ASN A 519 1.61 20.00 -22.22
CA ASN A 519 2.27 20.99 -21.38
C ASN A 519 1.25 21.51 -20.35
N ILE A 520 1.38 21.11 -19.09
CA ILE A 520 0.47 21.50 -18.00
C ILE A 520 0.96 22.73 -17.24
N ILE A 521 2.11 23.28 -17.63
CA ILE A 521 2.63 24.54 -17.08
C ILE A 521 1.88 25.73 -17.68
N GLU A 522 1.54 25.66 -18.97
CA GLU A 522 0.87 26.75 -19.67
C GLU A 522 -0.60 26.92 -19.25
N PRO A 523 -1.10 28.17 -19.10
CA PRO A 523 -2.51 28.43 -18.84
C PRO A 523 -3.46 27.83 -19.88
N SER A 524 -3.03 27.81 -21.15
CA SER A 524 -3.80 27.28 -22.29
C SER A 524 -4.37 25.89 -22.06
N PHE A 525 -3.62 25.01 -21.39
CA PHE A 525 -4.08 23.66 -21.03
C PHE A 525 -5.26 23.70 -20.07
N TRP A 526 -5.15 24.51 -19.02
CA TRP A 526 -6.16 24.62 -17.97
C TRP A 526 -7.41 25.38 -18.46
N ASP A 527 -7.21 26.40 -19.29
CA ASP A 527 -8.30 27.19 -19.88
C ASP A 527 -9.12 26.36 -20.89
N ALA A 528 -8.48 25.42 -21.59
CA ALA A 528 -9.15 24.49 -22.49
C ALA A 528 -9.95 23.40 -21.76
N LEU A 529 -9.64 23.14 -20.49
CA LEU A 529 -10.20 22.07 -19.69
C LEU A 529 -10.67 22.58 -18.30
N PRO A 530 -11.55 23.61 -18.26
CA PRO A 530 -11.92 24.28 -17.01
C PRO A 530 -12.62 23.31 -16.04
N THR A 531 -13.23 22.24 -16.56
CA THR A 531 -13.96 21.25 -15.76
C THR A 531 -13.09 20.30 -14.96
N ILE A 532 -11.77 20.24 -15.21
CA ILE A 532 -10.87 19.31 -14.50
C ILE A 532 -10.67 19.76 -13.05
N LEU A 533 -10.45 21.06 -12.84
CA LEU A 533 -10.18 21.63 -11.51
C LEU A 533 -11.29 22.60 -11.06
N SER A 534 -12.43 22.65 -11.75
CA SER A 534 -13.66 23.20 -11.19
C SER A 534 -14.24 22.17 -10.22
N GLY A 535 -13.82 22.25 -8.96
CA GLY A 535 -14.45 21.53 -7.86
C GLY A 535 -15.84 22.07 -7.60
#